data_AF-A0A2E1W4Q9-F1
#
_entry.id   AF-A0A2E1W4Q9-F1
#
_cell.length_a   1.000
_cell.length_b   1.000
_cell.length_c   1.000
_cell.angle_alpha   90.00
_cell.angle_beta   90.00
_cell.angle_gamma   90.00
#
_symmetry.space_group_name_H-M   'P 1'
#
loop_
_entity.id
_entity.type
_entity.pdbx_description
1 polymer ?
#
loop_
_entity_poly.entity_id
_entity_poly.type
_entity_poly.pdbx_seq_one_letter_code
_entity_poly.pdbx_strand_id
1 'polypeptide(L)'
;MESGSVFKPIIYSLIGLLGIAVVITPYISYDEAYFVDDDYYITMADSIEAGYEPYISDLLTAERNQLAVLKKKEYYNSVKPISDSLQIELNKVYGKKDSLLLKKINKAIRELEETTFSINEKIEKKFSIKKIPKEQLSVKIQSIKDTLMMEDYIVIVANQIRNPNQLSTIPSIKREQIDIRKVNLQDKGGYLLFGLILIGLVGFMVLMDRKLIPLHLPIFRYSIRASLLIITGFIGVRVYFTLANDIKFEEIYESREKVVRNKLMQIKNLQVEYLSVNENYSNSWDSLVDFAKNDSAQIIRYLVDKNDTSAVNNALRNKQPLKDTTYIPIDIKIFGESHGIKIDSISYIPFTSKQFSLKTNKSKNANNRDVFFIEVKAKGKAFVEMLKIYPKNFDEEKFIKFGSLTEPTTEGNW
;
A
#
# COMPACT_ATOMS: atom_id res chain seq x y z
N MET A 1 15.50 -31.08 52.65
CA MET A 1 15.78 -29.95 51.75
C MET A 1 14.45 -29.33 51.39
N GLU A 2 14.15 -28.14 51.90
CA GLU A 2 12.92 -27.43 51.57
C GLU A 2 12.86 -27.19 50.07
N SER A 3 11.84 -27.74 49.42
CA SER A 3 11.51 -27.52 47.99
C SER A 3 11.63 -26.04 47.59
N GLY A 4 11.28 -25.11 48.49
CA GLY A 4 11.35 -23.66 48.26
C GLY A 4 12.75 -23.07 48.01
N SER A 5 13.84 -23.75 48.37
CA SER A 5 15.22 -23.24 48.16
C SER A 5 15.64 -23.24 46.69
N VAL A 6 15.24 -24.26 45.94
CA VAL A 6 15.64 -24.44 44.54
C VAL A 6 14.76 -23.63 43.58
N PHE A 7 13.47 -23.50 43.88
CA PHE A 7 12.53 -22.81 42.98
C PHE A 7 12.61 -21.29 43.03
N LYS A 8 12.99 -20.69 44.17
CA LYS A 8 13.14 -19.23 44.31
C LYS A 8 14.04 -18.57 43.25
N PRO A 9 15.30 -18.99 43.07
CA PRO A 9 16.18 -18.39 42.06
C PRO A 9 15.68 -18.60 40.63
N ILE A 10 15.00 -19.73 40.36
CA ILE A 10 14.39 -20.00 39.05
C ILE A 10 13.26 -18.99 38.78
N ILE A 11 12.39 -18.76 39.76
CA ILE A 11 11.29 -17.79 39.66
C ILE A 11 11.84 -16.37 39.47
N TYR A 12 12.87 -15.98 40.21
CA TYR A 12 13.51 -14.65 40.07
C TYR A 12 14.11 -14.45 38.68
N SER A 13 14.81 -15.46 38.16
CA SER A 13 15.37 -15.42 36.82
C SER A 13 14.28 -15.33 35.75
N LEU A 14 13.18 -16.09 35.87
CA LEU A 14 12.08 -16.04 34.91
C LEU A 14 11.38 -14.67 34.89
N ILE A 15 11.08 -14.10 36.06
CA ILE A 15 10.47 -12.76 36.16
C ILE A 15 11.44 -11.68 35.66
N GLY A 16 12.73 -11.81 35.97
CA GLY A 16 13.76 -10.87 35.52
C GLY A 16 13.94 -10.89 34.01
N LEU A 17 14.02 -12.09 33.42
CA LEU A 17 14.06 -12.27 31.96
C LEU A 17 12.80 -11.72 31.29
N LEU A 18 11.63 -11.94 31.86
CA LEU A 18 10.37 -11.36 31.36
C LEU A 18 10.42 -9.83 31.43
N GLY A 19 10.87 -9.25 32.54
CA GLY A 19 11.03 -7.80 32.68
C GLY A 19 11.97 -7.20 31.64
N ILE A 20 13.12 -7.83 31.42
CA ILE A 20 14.08 -7.45 30.37
C ILE A 20 13.44 -7.57 28.98
N ALA A 21 12.76 -8.68 28.69
CA ALA A 21 12.08 -8.88 27.41
C ALA A 21 11.05 -7.77 27.15
N VAL A 22 10.21 -7.42 28.14
CA VAL A 22 9.23 -6.33 28.02
C VAL A 22 9.91 -4.98 27.75
N VAL A 23 11.01 -4.66 28.45
CA VAL A 23 11.76 -3.40 28.23
C VAL A 23 12.29 -3.31 26.81
N ILE A 24 12.80 -4.42 26.27
CA ILE A 24 13.45 -4.46 24.97
C ILE A 24 12.44 -4.56 23.82
N THR A 25 11.29 -5.19 24.03
CA THR A 25 10.22 -5.41 23.03
C THR A 25 9.93 -4.18 22.14
N PRO A 26 9.64 -2.98 22.66
CA PRO A 26 9.32 -1.79 21.84
C PRO A 26 10.52 -1.21 21.05
N TYR A 27 11.73 -1.74 21.25
CA TYR A 27 12.94 -1.37 20.51
C TYR A 27 13.37 -2.44 19.50
N ILE A 28 12.84 -3.67 19.63
CA ILE A 28 13.05 -4.75 18.65
C ILE A 28 11.93 -4.76 17.59
N SER A 29 10.71 -4.37 17.95
CA SER A 29 9.63 -4.26 16.96
C SER A 29 9.96 -3.19 15.93
N TYR A 30 9.90 -3.54 14.65
CA TYR A 30 10.15 -2.59 13.56
C TYR A 30 9.19 -1.40 13.66
N ASP A 31 9.75 -0.20 13.60
CA ASP A 31 9.01 1.06 13.65
C ASP A 31 8.35 1.39 12.29
N GLU A 32 8.72 0.72 11.18
CA GLU A 32 8.29 1.05 9.81
C GLU A 32 7.90 -0.18 8.98
N ALA A 33 6.89 -0.03 8.12
CA ALA A 33 6.50 -1.00 7.09
C ALA A 33 6.33 -0.30 5.73
N TYR A 34 6.56 -1.08 4.67
CA TYR A 34 6.46 -0.61 3.29
C TYR A 34 5.07 -0.95 2.74
N PHE A 35 4.28 0.07 2.43
CA PHE A 35 2.95 -0.06 1.84
C PHE A 35 3.04 0.04 0.31
N VAL A 36 2.33 -0.83 -0.39
CA VAL A 36 2.25 -0.86 -1.85
C VAL A 36 0.88 -0.35 -2.27
N ASP A 37 0.82 0.79 -2.96
CA ASP A 37 -0.42 1.38 -3.52
C ASP A 37 -1.61 1.53 -2.54
N ASP A 38 -1.38 1.50 -1.21
CA ASP A 38 -2.39 1.38 -0.12
C ASP A 38 -3.07 0.00 0.04
N ASP A 39 -2.76 -1.00 -0.79
CA ASP A 39 -3.46 -2.30 -0.82
C ASP A 39 -2.97 -3.29 0.26
N TYR A 40 -1.65 -3.40 0.41
CA TYR A 40 -1.00 -4.31 1.36
C TYR A 40 0.36 -3.77 1.79
N TYR A 41 0.87 -4.26 2.91
CA TYR A 41 2.19 -3.92 3.43
C TYR A 41 3.13 -5.12 3.43
N ILE A 42 4.41 -4.86 3.26
CA ILE A 42 5.49 -5.83 3.36
C ILE A 42 6.26 -5.54 4.66
N THR A 43 6.24 -6.48 5.61
CA THR A 43 6.98 -6.32 6.87
C THR A 43 8.44 -6.69 6.72
N MET A 44 9.30 -6.00 7.47
CA MET A 44 10.71 -6.35 7.60
C MET A 44 10.92 -7.67 8.36
N ALA A 45 9.96 -8.09 9.19
CA ALA A 45 10.06 -9.33 9.95
C ALA A 45 10.02 -10.55 9.02
N ASP A 46 9.05 -10.59 8.09
CA ASP A 46 8.92 -11.67 7.11
C ASP A 46 10.12 -11.73 6.13
N SER A 47 10.80 -10.60 5.97
CA SER A 47 11.83 -10.39 4.95
C SER A 47 13.25 -10.68 5.48
N ILE A 48 13.55 -10.26 6.72
CA ILE A 48 14.85 -10.47 7.39
C ILE A 48 14.95 -11.87 8.01
N GLU A 49 13.84 -12.45 8.51
CA GLU A 49 13.86 -13.78 9.16
C GLU A 49 14.20 -14.92 8.19
N ALA A 50 13.92 -14.74 6.89
CA ALA A 50 14.33 -15.66 5.82
C ALA A 50 15.61 -15.23 5.07
N GLY A 51 16.22 -14.10 5.46
CA GLY A 51 17.48 -13.60 4.90
C GLY A 51 17.49 -13.53 3.37
N TYR A 52 16.37 -13.25 2.70
CA TYR A 52 16.24 -13.09 1.24
C TYR A 52 16.72 -14.26 0.36
N GLU A 53 17.19 -15.35 0.95
CA GLU A 53 17.91 -16.41 0.25
C GLU A 53 17.05 -17.19 -0.73
N PRO A 54 15.85 -17.66 -0.33
CA PRO A 54 14.95 -18.36 -1.25
C PRO A 54 14.59 -17.48 -2.45
N TYR A 55 14.33 -16.20 -2.18
CA TYR A 55 13.88 -15.23 -3.15
C TYR A 55 14.94 -14.82 -4.17
N ILE A 56 16.17 -14.54 -3.71
CA ILE A 56 17.31 -14.27 -4.59
C ILE A 56 17.64 -15.50 -5.43
N SER A 57 17.46 -16.70 -4.88
CA SER A 57 17.61 -17.95 -5.62
C SER A 57 16.57 -18.10 -6.73
N ASP A 58 15.31 -17.75 -6.46
CA ASP A 58 14.23 -17.78 -7.46
C ASP A 58 14.44 -16.75 -8.57
N LEU A 59 14.92 -15.55 -8.23
CA LEU A 59 15.34 -14.53 -9.22
C LEU A 59 16.47 -15.02 -10.11
N LEU A 60 17.53 -15.58 -9.51
CA LEU A 60 18.63 -16.20 -10.25
C LEU A 60 18.12 -17.35 -11.14
N THR A 61 17.09 -18.06 -10.70
CA THR A 61 16.43 -19.13 -11.46
C THR A 61 15.70 -18.57 -12.67
N ALA A 62 14.88 -17.54 -12.47
CA ALA A 62 14.14 -16.87 -13.53
C ALA A 62 15.09 -16.29 -14.59
N GLU A 63 16.14 -15.58 -14.19
CA GLU A 63 17.14 -14.99 -15.09
C GLU A 63 17.82 -16.07 -15.94
N ARG A 64 18.29 -17.16 -15.30
CA ARG A 64 18.97 -18.25 -16.00
C ARG A 64 18.03 -19.01 -16.93
N ASN A 65 16.77 -19.19 -16.53
CA ASN A 65 15.73 -19.77 -17.38
C ASN A 65 15.47 -18.88 -18.60
N GLN A 66 15.40 -17.56 -18.42
CA GLN A 66 15.23 -16.60 -19.51
C GLN A 66 16.42 -16.66 -20.48
N LEU A 67 17.66 -16.69 -19.98
CA LEU A 67 18.86 -16.86 -20.80
C LEU A 67 18.84 -18.18 -21.57
N ALA A 68 18.38 -19.26 -20.95
CA ALA A 68 18.21 -20.56 -21.61
C ALA A 68 17.19 -20.48 -22.75
N VAL A 69 16.04 -19.83 -22.52
CA VAL A 69 14.99 -19.61 -23.53
C VAL A 69 15.53 -18.77 -24.70
N LEU A 70 16.26 -17.69 -24.42
CA LEU A 70 16.88 -16.85 -25.44
C LEU A 70 17.87 -17.65 -26.30
N LYS A 71 18.72 -18.46 -25.68
CA LYS A 71 19.69 -19.31 -26.40
C LYS A 71 19.02 -20.41 -27.22
N LYS A 72 17.94 -21.02 -26.72
CA LYS A 72 17.13 -21.96 -27.51
C LYS A 72 16.48 -21.28 -28.71
N LYS A 73 15.96 -20.05 -28.54
CA LYS A 73 15.38 -19.26 -29.63
C LYS A 73 16.41 -18.89 -30.69
N GLU A 74 17.61 -18.49 -30.27
CA GLU A 74 18.74 -18.22 -31.17
C GLU A 74 19.11 -19.46 -32.00
N TYR A 75 19.21 -20.63 -31.34
CA TYR A 75 19.47 -21.89 -32.03
C TYR A 75 18.33 -22.28 -32.98
N TYR A 76 17.07 -22.19 -32.54
CA TYR A 76 15.89 -22.43 -33.37
C TYR A 76 15.92 -21.57 -34.64
N ASN A 77 16.21 -20.28 -34.52
CA ASN A 77 16.33 -19.38 -35.67
C ASN A 77 17.44 -19.80 -36.63
N SER A 78 18.56 -20.37 -36.13
CA SER A 78 19.66 -20.84 -36.97
C SER A 78 19.31 -22.10 -37.79
N VAL A 79 18.47 -22.99 -37.24
CA VAL A 79 18.09 -24.25 -37.91
C VAL A 79 16.79 -24.16 -38.71
N LYS A 80 15.98 -23.12 -38.45
CA LYS A 80 14.68 -22.90 -39.12
C LYS A 80 14.78 -22.93 -40.66
N PRO A 81 15.74 -22.26 -41.33
CA PRO A 81 15.84 -22.32 -42.79
C PRO A 81 16.08 -23.72 -43.35
N ILE A 82 16.85 -24.54 -42.62
CA ILE A 82 17.15 -25.94 -42.99
C ILE A 82 15.89 -26.80 -42.81
N SER A 83 15.19 -26.63 -41.68
CA SER A 83 13.93 -27.32 -41.39
C SER A 83 12.86 -26.99 -42.43
N ASP A 84 12.66 -25.70 -42.75
CA ASP A 84 11.71 -25.24 -43.76
C ASP A 84 12.05 -25.83 -45.14
N SER A 85 13.34 -25.86 -45.51
CA SER A 85 13.81 -26.44 -46.77
C SER A 85 13.53 -27.95 -46.86
N LEU A 86 13.80 -28.70 -45.78
CA LEU A 86 13.52 -30.14 -45.70
C LEU A 86 12.02 -30.42 -45.80
N GLN A 87 11.17 -29.59 -45.18
CA GLN A 87 9.71 -29.74 -45.23
C GLN A 87 9.15 -29.45 -46.64
N ILE A 88 9.68 -28.43 -47.32
CA ILE A 88 9.33 -28.13 -48.71
C ILE A 88 9.70 -29.30 -49.61
N GLU A 89 10.90 -29.86 -49.45
CA GLU A 89 11.36 -30.98 -50.26
C GLU A 89 10.56 -32.26 -49.98
N LEU A 90 10.21 -32.50 -48.71
CA LEU A 90 9.30 -33.59 -48.32
C LEU A 90 7.96 -33.49 -49.06
N ASN A 91 7.34 -32.31 -49.07
CA ASN A 91 6.06 -32.08 -49.76
C ASN A 91 6.15 -32.32 -51.28
N LYS A 92 7.26 -31.92 -51.92
CA LYS A 92 7.49 -32.19 -53.35
C LYS A 92 7.63 -33.67 -53.65
N VAL A 93 8.31 -34.42 -52.80
CA VAL A 93 8.58 -35.86 -52.97
C VAL A 93 7.34 -36.70 -52.70
N TYR A 94 6.51 -36.31 -51.73
CA TYR A 94 5.19 -36.92 -51.52
C TYR A 94 4.33 -36.89 -52.79
N GLY A 95 4.36 -35.79 -53.54
CA GLY A 95 3.64 -35.67 -54.82
C GLY A 95 4.17 -36.59 -55.94
N LYS A 96 5.45 -37.01 -55.88
CA LYS A 96 6.13 -37.83 -56.91
C LYS A 96 6.14 -39.34 -56.61
N LYS A 97 5.66 -39.77 -55.43
CA LYS A 97 5.62 -41.19 -54.97
C LYS A 97 6.97 -41.93 -54.96
N ASP A 98 8.10 -41.23 -54.84
CA ASP A 98 9.43 -41.85 -54.73
C ASP A 98 9.72 -42.28 -53.28
N SER A 99 9.59 -43.59 -53.02
CA SER A 99 9.78 -44.21 -51.69
C SER A 99 11.20 -44.08 -51.13
N LEU A 100 12.23 -44.11 -51.98
CA LEU A 100 13.63 -44.09 -51.54
C LEU A 100 14.02 -42.68 -51.08
N LEU A 101 13.60 -41.67 -51.84
CA LEU A 101 13.89 -40.26 -51.55
C LEU A 101 13.11 -39.79 -50.31
N LEU A 102 11.89 -40.30 -50.12
CA LEU A 102 11.08 -40.09 -48.90
C LEU A 102 11.78 -40.61 -47.64
N LYS A 103 12.37 -41.82 -47.69
CA LYS A 103 13.14 -42.38 -46.58
C LYS A 103 14.37 -41.54 -46.23
N LYS A 104 15.06 -41.00 -47.24
CA LYS A 104 16.25 -40.15 -47.04
C LYS A 104 15.89 -38.82 -46.38
N ILE A 105 14.83 -38.15 -46.85
CA ILE A 105 14.37 -36.88 -46.27
C ILE A 105 13.87 -37.08 -44.84
N ASN A 106 13.07 -38.12 -44.58
CA ASN A 106 12.62 -38.44 -43.23
C ASN A 106 13.78 -38.77 -42.27
N LYS A 107 14.85 -39.41 -42.77
CA LYS A 107 16.06 -39.64 -41.99
C LYS A 107 16.75 -38.32 -41.64
N ALA A 108 16.91 -37.40 -42.60
CA ALA A 108 17.52 -36.09 -42.36
C ALA A 108 16.70 -35.22 -41.39
N ILE A 109 15.36 -35.28 -41.46
CA ILE A 109 14.48 -34.60 -40.51
C ILE A 109 14.69 -35.15 -39.09
N ARG A 110 14.70 -36.48 -38.92
CA ARG A 110 14.96 -37.11 -37.62
C ARG A 110 16.34 -36.75 -37.05
N GLU A 111 17.38 -36.76 -37.88
CA GLU A 111 18.73 -36.36 -37.46
C GLU A 111 18.78 -34.90 -36.99
N LEU A 112 18.05 -34.00 -37.68
CA LEU A 112 17.93 -32.60 -37.28
C LEU A 112 17.16 -32.44 -35.96
N GLU A 113 16.08 -33.19 -35.77
CA GLU A 113 15.28 -33.21 -34.54
C GLU A 113 16.10 -33.74 -33.35
N GLU A 114 16.82 -34.84 -33.53
CA GLU A 114 17.69 -35.43 -32.50
C GLU A 114 18.82 -34.46 -32.11
N THR A 115 19.44 -33.81 -33.11
CA THR A 115 20.47 -32.79 -32.88
C THR A 115 19.92 -31.59 -32.12
N THR A 116 18.72 -31.14 -32.49
CA THR A 116 18.03 -30.01 -31.84
C THR A 116 17.68 -30.35 -30.40
N PHE A 117 17.17 -31.55 -30.16
CA PHE A 117 16.89 -32.04 -28.82
C PHE A 117 18.15 -32.09 -27.95
N SER A 118 19.24 -32.66 -28.47
CA SER A 118 20.54 -32.73 -27.76
C SER A 118 21.09 -31.35 -27.41
N ILE A 119 21.00 -30.38 -28.31
CA ILE A 119 21.47 -29.02 -28.07
C ILE A 119 20.59 -28.30 -27.05
N ASN A 120 19.26 -28.43 -27.15
CA ASN A 120 18.35 -27.85 -26.17
C ASN A 120 18.59 -28.41 -24.76
N GLU A 121 18.82 -29.72 -24.65
CA GLU A 121 19.14 -30.36 -23.37
C GLU A 121 20.49 -29.87 -22.81
N LYS A 122 21.51 -29.66 -23.67
CA LYS A 122 22.78 -29.05 -23.26
C LYS A 122 22.60 -27.61 -22.76
N ILE A 123 21.76 -26.82 -23.42
CA ILE A 123 21.42 -25.45 -23.01
C ILE A 123 20.73 -25.47 -21.64
N GLU A 124 19.69 -26.29 -21.46
CA GLU A 124 19.00 -26.44 -20.17
C GLU A 124 19.96 -26.87 -19.05
N LYS A 125 20.80 -27.87 -19.31
CA LYS A 125 21.79 -28.36 -18.34
C LYS A 125 22.82 -27.27 -17.98
N LYS A 126 23.23 -26.43 -18.93
CA LYS A 126 24.18 -25.33 -18.72
C LYS A 126 23.60 -24.23 -17.82
N PHE A 127 22.32 -23.92 -17.99
CA PHE A 127 21.65 -22.84 -17.26
C PHE A 127 20.88 -23.30 -16.01
N SER A 128 20.76 -24.61 -15.75
CA SER A 128 20.17 -25.13 -14.52
C SER A 128 20.93 -24.68 -13.25
N ILE A 129 20.19 -24.31 -12.20
CA ILE A 129 20.77 -23.94 -10.88
C ILE A 129 21.19 -25.14 -10.06
N LYS A 130 20.60 -26.32 -10.30
CA LYS A 130 20.90 -27.56 -9.56
C LYS A 130 22.36 -28.00 -9.67
N LYS A 131 23.16 -27.40 -10.56
CA LYS A 131 24.58 -27.68 -10.77
C LYS A 131 25.52 -26.56 -10.31
N ILE A 132 25.03 -25.43 -9.78
CA ILE A 132 25.91 -24.43 -9.17
C ILE A 132 26.39 -25.02 -7.83
N PRO A 133 27.71 -25.11 -7.57
CA PRO A 133 28.23 -25.50 -6.27
C PRO A 133 27.62 -24.61 -5.18
N LYS A 134 27.19 -25.19 -4.05
CA LYS A 134 26.55 -24.44 -2.95
C LYS A 134 27.36 -23.22 -2.53
N GLU A 135 28.69 -23.33 -2.54
CA GLU A 135 29.63 -22.25 -2.26
C GLU A 135 29.50 -21.09 -3.28
N GLN A 136 29.50 -21.38 -4.58
CA GLN A 136 29.35 -20.36 -5.62
C GLN A 136 27.97 -19.70 -5.61
N LEU A 137 26.93 -20.47 -5.25
CA LEU A 137 25.57 -19.94 -5.09
C LEU A 137 25.51 -19.00 -3.88
N SER A 138 26.10 -19.39 -2.76
CA SER A 138 26.16 -18.55 -1.55
C SER A 138 26.92 -17.24 -1.78
N VAL A 139 28.04 -17.29 -2.51
CA VAL A 139 28.81 -16.08 -2.87
C VAL A 139 28.00 -15.16 -3.79
N LYS A 140 27.28 -15.70 -4.77
CA LYS A 140 26.41 -14.89 -5.64
C LYS A 140 25.26 -14.26 -4.87
N ILE A 141 24.59 -15.03 -4.02
CA ILE A 141 23.52 -14.53 -3.16
C ILE A 141 24.06 -13.41 -2.26
N GLN A 142 25.23 -13.60 -1.65
CA GLN A 142 25.84 -12.58 -0.80
C GLN A 142 26.20 -11.33 -1.59
N SER A 143 26.78 -11.46 -2.79
CA SER A 143 27.10 -10.30 -3.63
C SER A 143 25.86 -9.49 -4.03
N ILE A 144 24.72 -10.15 -4.24
CA ILE A 144 23.45 -9.48 -4.55
C ILE A 144 22.90 -8.81 -3.28
N LYS A 145 22.93 -9.48 -2.13
CA LYS A 145 22.54 -8.89 -0.84
C LYS A 145 23.32 -7.61 -0.53
N ASP A 146 24.62 -7.61 -0.80
CA ASP A 146 25.51 -6.48 -0.49
C ASP A 146 25.31 -5.28 -1.44
N THR A 147 24.78 -5.52 -2.64
CA THR A 147 24.60 -4.47 -3.68
C THR A 147 23.15 -3.99 -3.79
N LEU A 148 22.17 -4.81 -3.37
CA LEU A 148 20.76 -4.51 -3.51
C LEU A 148 20.29 -3.57 -2.39
N MET A 149 19.89 -2.36 -2.76
CA MET A 149 19.27 -1.42 -1.83
C MET A 149 17.95 -2.00 -1.30
N MET A 150 17.63 -1.71 -0.04
CA MET A 150 16.42 -2.23 0.60
C MET A 150 15.15 -1.86 -0.17
N GLU A 151 15.05 -0.62 -0.65
CA GLU A 151 13.93 -0.15 -1.47
C GLU A 151 13.75 -0.98 -2.75
N ASP A 152 14.85 -1.34 -3.41
CA ASP A 152 14.82 -2.18 -4.60
C ASP A 152 14.34 -3.58 -4.28
N TYR A 153 14.80 -4.14 -3.17
CA TYR A 153 14.32 -5.43 -2.69
C TYR A 153 12.80 -5.42 -2.50
N ILE A 154 12.26 -4.39 -1.84
CA ILE A 154 10.82 -4.26 -1.61
C ILE A 154 10.05 -4.16 -2.94
N VAL A 155 10.55 -3.39 -3.92
CA VAL A 155 9.94 -3.34 -5.26
C VAL A 155 9.87 -4.72 -5.90
N ILE A 156 10.96 -5.50 -5.82
CA ILE A 156 11.00 -6.81 -6.46
C ILE A 156 9.98 -7.73 -5.76
N VAL A 157 9.97 -7.77 -4.42
CA VAL A 157 8.99 -8.55 -3.63
C VAL A 157 7.57 -8.18 -3.98
N ALA A 158 7.27 -6.88 -3.99
CA ALA A 158 5.95 -6.39 -4.32
C ALA A 158 5.51 -6.83 -5.72
N ASN A 159 6.41 -6.77 -6.71
CA ASN A 159 6.16 -7.26 -8.06
C ASN A 159 5.93 -8.78 -8.15
N GLN A 160 6.63 -9.58 -7.34
CA GLN A 160 6.38 -11.02 -7.29
C GLN A 160 5.07 -11.38 -6.61
N ILE A 161 4.68 -10.67 -5.55
CA ILE A 161 3.38 -10.83 -4.90
C ILE A 161 2.26 -10.49 -5.89
N ARG A 162 2.40 -9.36 -6.60
CA ARG A 162 1.41 -8.89 -7.58
C ARG A 162 1.37 -9.74 -8.85
N ASN A 163 2.51 -10.25 -9.31
CA ASN A 163 2.64 -10.98 -10.56
C ASN A 163 3.58 -12.20 -10.43
N PRO A 164 3.16 -13.24 -9.69
CA PRO A 164 4.01 -14.42 -9.45
C PRO A 164 4.34 -15.19 -10.73
N ASN A 165 3.49 -15.09 -11.76
CA ASN A 165 3.64 -15.78 -13.04
C ASN A 165 4.29 -14.92 -14.14
N GLN A 166 4.75 -13.71 -13.81
CA GLN A 166 5.42 -12.79 -14.76
C GLN A 166 4.61 -12.53 -16.05
N LEU A 167 3.29 -12.42 -15.93
CA LEU A 167 2.40 -12.11 -17.05
C LEU A 167 2.64 -10.68 -17.54
N SER A 168 2.82 -10.51 -18.85
CA SER A 168 3.10 -9.20 -19.47
C SER A 168 1.94 -8.20 -19.40
N THR A 169 0.75 -8.66 -19.02
CA THR A 169 -0.47 -7.85 -18.87
C THR A 169 -0.59 -7.16 -17.51
N ILE A 170 0.20 -7.58 -16.51
CA ILE A 170 0.16 -7.00 -15.17
C ILE A 170 1.29 -5.98 -15.04
N PRO A 171 0.98 -4.69 -14.82
CA PRO A 171 1.99 -3.64 -14.74
C PRO A 171 2.87 -3.82 -13.50
N SER A 172 4.16 -3.53 -13.64
CA SER A 172 5.12 -3.60 -12.55
C SER A 172 5.01 -2.40 -11.60
N ILE A 173 5.03 -2.67 -10.31
CA ILE A 173 5.17 -1.68 -9.23
C ILE A 173 6.52 -1.00 -9.36
N LYS A 174 6.52 0.34 -9.24
CA LYS A 174 7.72 1.17 -9.23
C LYS A 174 8.01 1.71 -7.83
N ARG A 175 9.20 2.28 -7.64
CA ARG A 175 9.63 2.84 -6.34
C ARG A 175 8.71 3.95 -5.84
N GLU A 176 8.13 4.75 -6.74
CA GLU A 176 7.26 5.87 -6.37
C GLU A 176 5.91 5.44 -5.77
N GLN A 177 5.58 4.14 -5.88
CA GLN A 177 4.35 3.54 -5.37
C GLN A 177 4.53 2.87 -4.00
N ILE A 178 5.75 2.91 -3.45
CA ILE A 178 6.05 2.39 -2.12
C ILE A 178 6.02 3.55 -1.13
N ASP A 179 5.14 3.45 -0.13
CA ASP A 179 5.03 4.42 0.95
C ASP A 179 5.53 3.80 2.26
N ILE A 180 6.47 4.47 2.94
CA ILE A 180 7.03 3.99 4.21
C ILE A 180 6.21 4.60 5.33
N ARG A 181 5.52 3.75 6.08
CA ARG A 181 4.68 4.19 7.20
C ARG A 181 5.18 3.61 8.49
N LYS A 182 5.04 4.39 9.55
CA LYS A 182 5.32 3.87 10.88
C LYS A 182 4.26 2.86 11.28
N VAL A 183 4.70 1.66 11.61
CA VAL A 183 3.86 0.59 12.17
C VAL A 183 4.28 0.32 13.60
N ASN A 184 3.42 -0.31 14.40
CA ASN A 184 3.63 -0.47 15.84
C ASN A 184 3.72 0.86 16.58
N LEU A 185 2.66 1.66 16.46
CA LEU A 185 2.40 2.86 17.26
C LEU A 185 2.09 2.48 18.71
N GLN A 186 2.88 1.64 19.37
CA GLN A 186 2.70 1.29 20.78
C GLN A 186 3.42 2.34 21.65
N ASP A 187 2.81 2.73 22.77
CA ASP A 187 3.48 3.65 23.69
C ASP A 187 4.66 2.94 24.36
N LYS A 188 5.89 3.32 23.97
CA LYS A 188 7.13 2.78 24.56
C LYS A 188 7.19 3.01 26.08
N GLY A 189 6.50 4.04 26.58
CA GLY A 189 6.44 4.37 28.01
C GLY A 189 5.82 3.28 28.88
N GLY A 190 4.71 2.68 28.44
CA GLY A 190 4.04 1.59 29.15
C GLY A 190 4.92 0.34 29.32
N TYR A 191 5.59 -0.07 28.25
CA TYR A 191 6.50 -1.22 28.24
C TYR A 191 7.71 -1.00 29.16
N LEU A 192 8.33 0.19 29.08
CA LEU A 192 9.43 0.55 29.97
C LEU A 192 9.01 0.53 31.44
N LEU A 193 7.85 1.12 31.77
CA LEU A 193 7.34 1.17 33.14
C LEU A 193 7.06 -0.23 33.67
N PHE A 194 6.33 -1.07 32.91
CA PHE A 194 6.00 -2.43 33.32
C PHE A 194 7.25 -3.31 33.47
N GLY A 195 8.17 -3.22 32.51
CA GLY A 195 9.43 -3.97 32.54
C GLY A 195 10.34 -3.57 33.72
N LEU A 196 10.46 -2.26 34.01
CA LEU A 196 11.19 -1.77 35.18
C LEU A 196 10.54 -2.19 36.50
N ILE A 197 9.21 -2.24 36.58
CA ILE A 197 8.49 -2.76 37.76
C ILE A 197 8.83 -4.23 37.98
N LEU A 198 8.83 -5.07 36.95
CA LEU A 198 9.18 -6.48 37.05
C LEU A 198 10.63 -6.68 37.52
N ILE A 199 11.58 -5.93 36.94
CA ILE A 199 12.99 -5.95 37.37
C ILE A 199 13.13 -5.47 38.82
N GLY A 200 12.43 -4.39 39.18
CA GLY A 200 12.39 -3.85 40.55
C GLY A 200 11.81 -4.84 41.56
N LEU A 201 10.76 -5.59 41.20
CA LEU A 201 10.18 -6.65 42.01
C LEU A 201 11.19 -7.77 42.28
N VAL A 202 11.94 -8.20 41.26
CA VAL A 202 13.00 -9.20 41.43
C VAL A 202 14.10 -8.67 42.35
N GLY A 203 14.55 -7.43 42.14
CA GLY A 203 15.52 -6.78 43.03
C GLY A 203 15.05 -6.74 44.48
N PHE A 204 13.78 -6.38 44.72
CA PHE A 204 13.16 -6.39 46.04
C PHE A 204 13.12 -7.79 46.67
N MET A 205 12.71 -8.82 45.91
CA MET A 205 12.68 -10.20 46.39
C MET A 205 14.09 -10.71 46.78
N VAL A 206 15.11 -10.41 45.97
CA VAL A 206 16.50 -10.77 46.26
C VAL A 206 17.00 -10.07 47.52
N LEU A 207 16.70 -8.78 47.69
CA LEU A 207 17.08 -8.02 48.90
C LEU A 207 16.41 -8.57 50.17
N MET A 208 15.16 -9.02 50.07
CA MET A 208 14.46 -9.68 51.19
C MET A 208 15.11 -11.02 51.55
N ASP A 209 15.40 -11.88 50.58
CA ASP A 209 16.04 -13.18 50.82
C ASP A 209 17.46 -13.02 51.41
N ARG A 210 18.21 -11.99 50.99
CA ARG A 210 19.52 -11.64 51.55
C ARG A 210 19.45 -11.01 52.94
N LYS A 211 18.26 -10.82 53.51
CA LYS A 211 18.00 -10.16 54.81
C LYS A 211 18.60 -8.74 54.91
N LEU A 212 18.87 -8.11 53.77
CA LEU A 212 19.39 -6.73 53.71
C LEU A 212 18.30 -5.71 54.09
N ILE A 213 17.03 -6.08 53.96
CA ILE A 213 15.88 -5.29 54.39
C ILE A 213 15.32 -5.89 55.69
N PRO A 214 15.50 -5.24 56.85
CA PRO A 214 14.98 -5.74 58.13
C PRO A 214 13.48 -5.48 58.25
N LEU A 215 12.65 -6.29 57.57
CA LEU A 215 11.18 -6.21 57.63
C LEU A 215 10.57 -6.51 59.01
N HIS A 216 11.37 -7.07 59.93
CA HIS A 216 10.95 -7.30 61.31
C HIS A 216 10.76 -6.00 62.09
N LEU A 217 11.42 -4.91 61.67
CA LEU A 217 11.26 -3.61 62.30
C LEU A 217 9.93 -2.98 61.85
N PRO A 218 9.08 -2.53 62.79
CA PRO A 218 7.77 -1.98 62.46
C PRO A 218 7.88 -0.76 61.53
N ILE A 219 8.92 0.06 61.72
CA ILE A 219 9.19 1.25 60.91
C ILE A 219 9.34 0.88 59.43
N PHE A 220 10.20 -0.09 59.10
CA PHE A 220 10.41 -0.53 57.71
C PHE A 220 9.15 -1.14 57.10
N ARG A 221 8.41 -1.94 57.87
CA ARG A 221 7.16 -2.57 57.43
C ARG A 221 6.09 -1.55 57.06
N TYR A 222 5.89 -0.51 57.87
CA TYR A 222 4.91 0.53 57.59
C TYR A 222 5.38 1.48 56.48
N SER A 223 6.67 1.82 56.45
CA SER A 223 7.23 2.69 55.40
C SER A 223 7.13 2.08 54.01
N ILE A 224 7.40 0.78 53.85
CA ILE A 224 7.27 0.09 52.55
C ILE A 224 5.80 0.09 52.08
N ARG A 225 4.85 -0.18 52.99
CA ARG A 225 3.42 -0.17 52.67
C ARG A 225 2.94 1.22 52.25
N ALA A 226 3.35 2.25 52.99
CA ALA A 226 3.03 3.63 52.66
C ALA A 226 3.62 4.04 51.30
N SER A 227 4.89 3.69 51.05
CA SER A 227 5.55 3.95 49.77
C SER A 227 4.83 3.26 48.60
N LEU A 228 4.49 1.97 48.74
CA LEU A 228 3.73 1.23 47.72
C LEU A 228 2.36 1.87 47.47
N LEU A 229 1.63 2.28 48.51
CA LEU A 229 0.34 2.96 48.35
C LEU A 229 0.48 4.29 47.60
N ILE A 230 1.51 5.09 47.91
CA ILE A 230 1.79 6.35 47.20
C ILE A 230 2.13 6.09 45.74
N ILE A 231 3.00 5.11 45.46
CA ILE A 231 3.39 4.74 44.10
C ILE A 231 2.17 4.24 43.30
N THR A 232 1.35 3.36 43.88
CA THR A 232 0.12 2.86 43.24
C THR A 232 -0.86 3.99 42.96
N GLY A 233 -1.07 4.91 43.91
CA GLY A 233 -1.92 6.09 43.70
C GLY A 233 -1.39 6.99 42.58
N PHE A 234 -0.08 7.26 42.56
CA PHE A 234 0.57 8.06 41.53
C PHE A 234 0.44 7.42 40.13
N ILE A 235 0.71 6.12 40.01
CA ILE A 235 0.54 5.38 38.75
C ILE A 235 -0.93 5.40 38.31
N GLY A 236 -1.87 5.16 39.23
CA GLY A 236 -3.30 5.19 38.93
C GLY A 236 -3.76 6.54 38.37
N VAL A 237 -3.31 7.65 38.97
CA VAL A 237 -3.59 9.01 38.49
C VAL A 237 -2.97 9.24 37.11
N ARG A 238 -1.72 8.80 36.87
CA ARG A 238 -1.06 8.91 35.57
C ARG A 238 -1.79 8.14 34.48
N VAL A 239 -2.20 6.91 34.75
CA VAL A 239 -2.96 6.07 33.82
C VAL A 239 -4.31 6.71 33.49
N TYR A 240 -5.02 7.22 34.50
CA TYR A 240 -6.27 7.93 34.30
C TYR A 240 -6.12 9.12 33.36
N PHE A 241 -5.12 9.99 33.59
CA PHE A 241 -4.91 11.16 32.74
C PHE A 241 -4.50 10.79 31.31
N THR A 242 -3.67 9.75 31.12
CA THR A 242 -3.31 9.28 29.78
C THR A 242 -4.55 8.81 29.02
N LEU A 243 -5.35 7.91 29.61
CA LEU A 243 -6.55 7.38 28.97
C LEU A 243 -7.60 8.47 28.70
N ALA A 244 -7.83 9.36 29.66
CA ALA A 244 -8.78 10.45 29.50
C ALA A 244 -8.37 11.43 28.39
N ASN A 245 -7.06 11.69 28.25
CA ASN A 245 -6.53 12.52 27.18
C ASN A 245 -6.69 11.86 25.80
N ASP A 246 -6.43 10.56 25.71
CA ASP A 246 -6.57 9.80 24.46
C ASP A 246 -8.03 9.73 24.01
N ILE A 247 -8.97 9.44 24.93
CA ILE A 247 -10.41 9.44 24.64
C ILE A 247 -10.87 10.81 24.16
N LYS A 248 -10.47 11.87 24.88
CA LYS A 248 -10.84 13.25 24.51
C LYS A 248 -10.24 13.68 23.18
N PHE A 249 -9.03 13.22 22.87
CA PHE A 249 -8.42 13.47 21.57
C PHE A 249 -9.21 12.79 20.46
N GLU A 250 -9.57 11.51 20.64
CA GLU A 250 -10.33 10.75 19.64
C GLU A 250 -11.69 11.39 19.35
N GLU A 251 -12.45 11.76 20.38
CA GLU A 251 -13.74 12.46 20.22
C GLU A 251 -13.60 13.76 19.41
N ILE A 252 -12.54 14.55 19.69
CA ILE A 252 -12.26 15.79 18.95
C ILE A 252 -11.81 15.48 17.52
N TYR A 253 -10.95 14.47 17.34
CA TYR A 253 -10.42 14.06 16.04
C TYR A 253 -11.55 13.59 15.13
N GLU A 254 -12.42 12.68 15.58
CA GLU A 254 -13.58 12.19 14.82
C GLU A 254 -14.53 13.33 14.44
N SER A 255 -14.81 14.24 15.38
CA SER A 255 -15.65 15.41 15.13
C SER A 255 -15.06 16.32 14.06
N ARG A 256 -13.75 16.59 14.12
CA ARG A 256 -13.05 17.41 13.11
C ARG A 256 -12.94 16.69 11.77
N GLU A 257 -12.62 15.41 11.76
CA GLU A 257 -12.56 14.58 10.57
C GLU A 257 -13.91 14.61 9.83
N LYS A 258 -15.04 14.50 10.55
CA LYS A 258 -16.37 14.59 9.94
C LYS A 258 -16.60 15.94 9.24
N VAL A 259 -16.15 17.05 9.83
CA VAL A 259 -16.24 18.39 9.22
C VAL A 259 -15.35 18.49 7.97
N VAL A 260 -14.11 17.98 8.05
CA VAL A 260 -13.17 17.96 6.92
C VAL A 260 -13.69 17.09 5.77
N ARG A 261 -14.22 15.90 6.07
CA ARG A 261 -14.83 14.98 5.09
C ARG A 261 -16.04 15.62 4.41
N ASN A 262 -16.91 16.29 5.17
CA ASN A 262 -18.03 17.04 4.58
C ASN A 262 -17.55 18.16 3.65
N LYS A 263 -16.46 18.85 4.02
CA LYS A 263 -15.84 19.88 3.16
C LYS A 263 -15.26 19.29 1.87
N LEU A 264 -14.60 18.15 1.96
CA LEU A 264 -14.12 17.38 0.79
C LEU A 264 -15.28 16.97 -0.13
N MET A 265 -16.41 16.54 0.43
CA MET A 265 -17.62 16.23 -0.35
C MET A 265 -18.19 17.46 -1.06
N GLN A 266 -18.17 18.63 -0.42
CA GLN A 266 -18.57 19.90 -1.06
C GLN A 266 -17.65 20.26 -2.23
N ILE A 267 -16.33 20.16 -2.03
CA ILE A 267 -15.33 20.39 -3.09
C ILE A 267 -15.57 19.41 -4.24
N LYS A 268 -15.83 18.13 -3.95
CA LYS A 268 -16.12 17.11 -4.95
C LYS A 268 -17.32 17.50 -5.81
N ASN A 269 -18.46 17.83 -5.20
CA ASN A 269 -19.66 18.16 -5.96
C ASN A 269 -19.43 19.37 -6.87
N LEU A 270 -18.64 20.35 -6.41
CA LEU A 270 -18.24 21.51 -7.21
C LEU A 270 -17.31 21.14 -8.37
N GLN A 271 -16.36 20.23 -8.15
CA GLN A 271 -15.49 19.71 -9.20
C GLN A 271 -16.24 18.89 -10.25
N VAL A 272 -17.24 18.09 -9.84
CA VAL A 272 -18.11 17.32 -10.75
C VAL A 272 -18.95 18.25 -11.60
N GLU A 273 -19.50 19.32 -11.01
CA GLU A 273 -20.25 20.31 -11.78
C GLU A 273 -19.34 21.09 -12.74
N TYR A 274 -18.13 21.47 -12.29
CA TYR A 274 -17.12 22.09 -13.14
C TYR A 274 -16.75 21.19 -14.33
N LEU A 275 -16.58 19.89 -14.11
CA LEU A 275 -16.36 18.90 -15.16
C LEU A 275 -17.53 18.84 -16.16
N SER A 276 -18.78 18.90 -15.66
CA SER A 276 -19.97 18.85 -16.51
C SER A 276 -20.10 20.07 -17.44
N VAL A 277 -19.58 21.23 -17.04
CA VAL A 277 -19.67 22.47 -17.83
C VAL A 277 -18.43 22.65 -18.72
N ASN A 278 -17.23 22.37 -18.19
CA ASN A 278 -15.96 22.68 -18.83
C ASN A 278 -15.24 21.47 -19.44
N GLU A 279 -15.85 20.28 -19.37
CA GLU A 279 -15.31 19.00 -19.87
C GLU A 279 -13.95 18.58 -19.25
N ASN A 280 -13.50 19.25 -18.19
CA ASN A 280 -12.31 18.90 -17.43
C ASN A 280 -12.44 19.35 -15.96
N TYR A 281 -11.72 18.72 -15.04
CA TYR A 281 -11.63 19.19 -13.65
C TYR A 281 -10.84 20.50 -13.52
N SER A 282 -11.15 21.30 -12.51
CA SER A 282 -10.37 22.50 -12.20
C SER A 282 -9.05 22.09 -11.54
N ASN A 283 -7.95 22.62 -12.07
CA ASN A 283 -6.60 22.42 -11.55
C ASN A 283 -6.16 23.52 -10.56
N SER A 284 -6.97 24.58 -10.38
CA SER A 284 -6.65 25.72 -9.52
C SER A 284 -7.83 26.08 -8.60
N TRP A 285 -7.52 26.51 -7.38
CA TRP A 285 -8.55 26.94 -6.43
C TRP A 285 -9.25 28.22 -6.89
N ASP A 286 -8.52 29.15 -7.49
CA ASP A 286 -9.08 30.42 -7.97
C ASP A 286 -10.12 30.18 -9.07
N SER A 287 -9.83 29.33 -10.06
CA SER A 287 -10.79 28.98 -11.11
C SER A 287 -12.02 28.27 -10.55
N LEU A 288 -11.84 27.41 -9.53
CA LEU A 288 -12.96 26.71 -8.91
C LEU A 288 -13.86 27.65 -8.09
N VAL A 289 -13.26 28.62 -7.39
CA VAL A 289 -13.97 29.64 -6.61
C VAL A 289 -14.69 30.63 -7.53
N ASP A 290 -14.04 31.06 -8.61
CA ASP A 290 -14.63 31.94 -9.63
C ASP A 290 -15.83 31.28 -10.29
N PHE A 291 -15.70 30.02 -10.71
CA PHE A 291 -16.80 29.21 -11.24
C PHE A 291 -17.98 29.11 -10.27
N ALA A 292 -17.71 28.84 -9.00
CA ALA A 292 -18.77 28.73 -7.99
C ALA A 292 -19.54 30.03 -7.76
N LYS A 293 -18.88 31.20 -7.89
CA LYS A 293 -19.46 32.51 -7.57
C LYS A 293 -20.12 33.19 -8.77
N ASN A 294 -19.47 33.11 -9.92
CA ASN A 294 -19.76 33.98 -11.05
C ASN A 294 -20.42 33.21 -12.20
N ASP A 295 -20.36 31.89 -12.20
CA ASP A 295 -20.92 31.06 -13.26
C ASP A 295 -22.33 30.55 -12.94
N SER A 296 -23.01 30.01 -13.95
CA SER A 296 -24.35 29.45 -13.84
C SER A 296 -24.49 28.16 -14.64
N ALA A 297 -25.13 27.16 -14.04
CA ALA A 297 -25.43 25.90 -14.70
C ALA A 297 -26.74 25.98 -15.48
N GLN A 298 -26.73 25.36 -16.67
CA GLN A 298 -27.92 25.19 -17.48
C GLN A 298 -28.80 24.05 -16.93
N ILE A 299 -30.05 24.35 -16.60
CA ILE A 299 -31.10 23.35 -16.36
C ILE A 299 -31.99 23.28 -17.60
N ILE A 300 -32.08 22.09 -18.18
CA ILE A 300 -32.92 21.82 -19.35
C ILE A 300 -34.15 21.04 -18.91
N ARG A 301 -35.33 21.62 -19.10
CA ARG A 301 -36.62 20.96 -18.90
C ARG A 301 -37.22 20.61 -20.26
N TYR A 302 -37.41 19.32 -20.52
CA TYR A 302 -38.10 18.88 -21.73
C TYR A 302 -39.60 19.11 -21.56
N LEU A 303 -40.20 19.82 -22.52
CA LEU A 303 -41.64 20.12 -22.54
C LEU A 303 -42.45 19.00 -23.19
N VAL A 304 -41.75 18.07 -23.86
CA VAL A 304 -42.28 16.94 -24.61
C VAL A 304 -41.44 15.71 -24.26
N ASP A 305 -42.03 14.52 -24.21
CA ASP A 305 -41.27 13.29 -23.98
C ASP A 305 -40.25 13.08 -25.11
N LYS A 306 -38.96 13.12 -24.77
CA LYS A 306 -37.88 12.97 -25.76
C LYS A 306 -37.88 11.58 -26.42
N ASN A 307 -38.46 10.58 -25.76
CA ASN A 307 -38.46 9.20 -26.24
C ASN A 307 -39.68 8.91 -27.13
N ASP A 308 -40.71 9.79 -27.14
CA ASP A 308 -41.87 9.66 -28.01
C ASP A 308 -41.66 10.44 -29.33
N THR A 309 -41.36 9.68 -30.38
CA THR A 309 -41.13 10.23 -31.72
C THR A 309 -42.38 10.94 -32.28
N SER A 310 -43.58 10.49 -31.93
CA SER A 310 -44.83 11.12 -32.38
C SER A 310 -45.01 12.49 -31.71
N ALA A 311 -44.79 12.56 -30.40
CA ALA A 311 -44.89 13.80 -29.63
C ALA A 311 -43.86 14.84 -30.09
N VAL A 312 -42.60 14.44 -30.29
CA VAL A 312 -41.54 15.34 -30.79
C VAL A 312 -41.87 15.86 -32.20
N ASN A 313 -42.30 14.99 -33.11
CA ASN A 313 -42.64 15.38 -34.47
C ASN A 313 -43.87 16.30 -34.53
N ASN A 314 -44.85 16.08 -33.66
CA ASN A 314 -46.03 16.93 -33.55
C ASN A 314 -45.66 18.33 -33.05
N ALA A 315 -44.85 18.42 -31.99
CA ALA A 315 -44.36 19.69 -31.47
C ALA A 315 -43.52 20.47 -32.51
N LEU A 316 -42.64 19.79 -33.25
CA LEU A 316 -41.88 20.40 -34.35
C LEU A 316 -42.78 20.92 -35.48
N ARG A 317 -43.78 20.14 -35.90
CA ARG A 317 -44.75 20.54 -36.94
C ARG A 317 -45.57 21.76 -36.52
N ASN A 318 -45.91 21.84 -35.24
CA ASN A 318 -46.71 22.92 -34.67
C ASN A 318 -45.87 24.11 -34.15
N LYS A 319 -44.55 24.13 -34.41
CA LYS A 319 -43.61 25.16 -33.94
C LYS A 319 -43.64 25.37 -32.41
N GLN A 320 -43.88 24.30 -31.66
CA GLN A 320 -43.84 24.32 -30.20
C GLN A 320 -42.40 24.11 -29.71
N PRO A 321 -41.98 24.78 -28.62
CA PRO A 321 -40.68 24.57 -28.02
C PRO A 321 -40.56 23.15 -27.46
N LEU A 322 -39.48 22.44 -27.81
CA LEU A 322 -39.22 21.08 -27.32
C LEU A 322 -38.61 21.06 -25.92
N LYS A 323 -37.83 22.10 -25.60
CA LYS A 323 -37.13 22.25 -24.34
C LYS A 323 -37.16 23.69 -23.89
N ASP A 324 -37.23 23.84 -22.58
CA ASP A 324 -37.08 25.09 -21.86
C ASP A 324 -35.73 25.06 -21.15
N THR A 325 -35.05 26.21 -21.09
CA THR A 325 -33.72 26.34 -20.50
C THR A 325 -33.72 27.46 -19.50
N THR A 326 -33.28 27.16 -18.29
CA THR A 326 -33.10 28.14 -17.23
C THR A 326 -31.69 28.03 -16.69
N TYR A 327 -31.10 29.17 -16.32
CA TYR A 327 -29.79 29.22 -15.68
C TYR A 327 -29.98 29.37 -14.19
N ILE A 328 -29.24 28.57 -13.42
CA ILE A 328 -29.18 28.73 -11.97
C ILE A 328 -27.72 28.93 -11.55
N PRO A 329 -27.46 29.80 -10.56
CA PRO A 329 -26.11 29.93 -9.98
C PRO A 329 -25.56 28.59 -9.51
N ILE A 330 -24.25 28.37 -9.73
CA ILE A 330 -23.58 27.11 -9.41
C ILE A 330 -23.63 26.80 -7.91
N ASP A 331 -23.42 27.80 -7.07
CA ASP A 331 -23.48 27.69 -5.62
C ASP A 331 -24.87 27.22 -5.13
N ILE A 332 -25.94 27.82 -5.67
CA ILE A 332 -27.33 27.41 -5.42
C ILE A 332 -27.59 25.99 -5.91
N LYS A 333 -27.10 25.62 -7.11
CA LYS A 333 -27.27 24.27 -7.66
C LYS A 333 -26.70 23.19 -6.77
N ILE A 334 -25.48 23.40 -6.28
CA ILE A 334 -24.73 22.37 -5.55
C ILE A 334 -25.11 22.34 -4.07
N PHE A 335 -25.29 23.51 -3.46
CA PHE A 335 -25.44 23.63 -2.02
C PHE A 335 -26.88 23.98 -1.57
N GLY A 336 -27.75 24.38 -2.50
CA GLY A 336 -29.13 24.79 -2.25
C GLY A 336 -29.28 26.28 -1.92
N GLU A 337 -30.46 26.85 -2.15
CA GLU A 337 -30.73 28.31 -2.05
C GLU A 337 -30.36 28.94 -0.69
N SER A 338 -30.43 28.19 0.40
CA SER A 338 -30.15 28.67 1.76
C SER A 338 -28.80 28.21 2.30
N HIS A 339 -27.79 28.00 1.44
CA HIS A 339 -26.51 27.50 1.90
C HIS A 339 -25.72 28.55 2.71
N GLY A 340 -25.31 28.21 3.93
CA GLY A 340 -24.44 29.06 4.75
C GLY A 340 -22.94 29.00 4.39
N ILE A 341 -22.60 28.48 3.20
CA ILE A 341 -21.22 28.16 2.81
C ILE A 341 -20.50 29.41 2.30
N LYS A 342 -19.34 29.69 2.88
CA LYS A 342 -18.40 30.69 2.36
C LYS A 342 -17.55 30.07 1.25
N ILE A 343 -17.84 30.47 0.01
CA ILE A 343 -17.16 29.93 -1.18
C ILE A 343 -15.67 30.29 -1.19
N ASP A 344 -15.29 31.50 -0.75
CA ASP A 344 -13.88 31.93 -0.67
C ASP A 344 -13.02 31.04 0.22
N SER A 345 -13.62 30.43 1.24
CA SER A 345 -12.91 29.57 2.18
C SER A 345 -12.99 28.09 1.79
N ILE A 346 -13.39 27.75 0.57
CA ILE A 346 -13.59 26.35 0.16
C ILE A 346 -12.28 25.58 0.01
N SER A 347 -11.21 26.26 -0.37
CA SER A 347 -9.85 25.72 -0.53
C SER A 347 -9.17 25.40 0.80
N TYR A 348 -9.60 26.02 1.89
CA TYR A 348 -8.95 25.91 3.20
C TYR A 348 -9.47 24.71 3.99
N ILE A 349 -8.52 24.00 4.61
CA ILE A 349 -8.83 22.91 5.52
C ILE A 349 -9.45 23.51 6.79
N PRO A 350 -10.62 23.01 7.26
CA PRO A 350 -11.21 23.45 8.51
C PRO A 350 -10.21 23.40 9.68
N PHE A 351 -10.31 24.36 10.60
CA PHE A 351 -9.43 24.46 11.77
C PHE A 351 -7.94 24.71 11.45
N THR A 352 -7.61 25.23 10.27
CA THR A 352 -6.24 25.63 9.95
C THR A 352 -6.25 26.73 8.88
N SER A 353 -5.08 27.33 8.64
CA SER A 353 -4.84 28.28 7.55
C SER A 353 -4.29 27.60 6.29
N LYS A 354 -4.07 26.27 6.32
CA LYS A 354 -3.56 25.48 5.20
C LYS A 354 -4.68 25.14 4.20
N GLN A 355 -4.33 25.06 2.91
CA GLN A 355 -5.24 24.64 1.85
C GLN A 355 -5.15 23.13 1.57
N PHE A 356 -6.20 22.56 1.00
CA PHE A 356 -6.18 21.20 0.48
C PHE A 356 -5.22 21.09 -0.72
N SER A 357 -4.53 19.96 -0.84
CA SER A 357 -3.72 19.64 -2.01
C SER A 357 -4.63 19.15 -3.12
N LEU A 358 -4.79 19.93 -4.20
CA LEU A 358 -5.55 19.60 -5.40
C LEU A 358 -4.59 19.21 -6.54
N LYS A 359 -4.81 18.05 -7.13
CA LYS A 359 -4.08 17.59 -8.33
C LYS A 359 -5.06 16.98 -9.32
N THR A 360 -4.80 17.15 -10.61
CA THR A 360 -5.60 16.59 -11.70
C THR A 360 -4.69 15.88 -12.69
N ASN A 361 -5.19 14.83 -13.34
CA ASN A 361 -4.48 14.13 -14.40
C ASN A 361 -5.45 13.78 -15.54
N LYS A 362 -4.93 13.63 -16.76
CA LYS A 362 -5.70 13.26 -17.95
C LYS A 362 -5.00 12.09 -18.64
N SER A 363 -5.73 11.00 -18.85
CA SER A 363 -5.23 9.82 -19.57
C SER A 363 -6.22 9.35 -20.61
N LYS A 364 -5.78 8.48 -21.52
CA LYS A 364 -6.65 7.84 -22.52
C LYS A 364 -6.90 6.39 -22.15
N ASN A 365 -8.16 5.95 -22.23
CA ASN A 365 -8.49 4.54 -22.07
C ASN A 365 -8.17 3.72 -23.34
N ALA A 366 -8.35 2.40 -23.26
CA ALA A 366 -8.13 1.47 -24.37
C ALA A 366 -8.93 1.79 -25.65
N ASN A 367 -10.05 2.53 -25.51
CA ASN A 367 -10.89 2.97 -26.62
C ASN A 367 -10.54 4.40 -27.09
N ASN A 368 -9.37 4.92 -26.73
CA ASN A 368 -8.87 6.25 -27.08
C ASN A 368 -9.78 7.41 -26.64
N ARG A 369 -10.61 7.19 -25.61
CA ARG A 369 -11.43 8.23 -24.98
C ARG A 369 -10.69 8.84 -23.80
N ASP A 370 -10.82 10.14 -23.64
CA ASP A 370 -10.22 10.88 -22.54
C ASP A 370 -10.90 10.50 -21.21
N VAL A 371 -10.07 10.27 -20.19
CA VAL A 371 -10.46 10.01 -18.81
C VAL A 371 -9.76 11.04 -17.93
N PHE A 372 -10.56 11.75 -17.13
CA PHE A 372 -10.09 12.80 -16.24
C PHE A 372 -10.03 12.27 -14.82
N PHE A 373 -8.93 12.53 -14.14
CA PHE A 373 -8.65 12.09 -12.78
C PHE A 373 -8.43 13.32 -11.90
N ILE A 374 -8.90 13.24 -10.66
CA ILE A 374 -8.69 14.26 -9.65
C ILE A 374 -8.28 13.61 -8.33
N GLU A 375 -7.39 14.25 -7.60
CA GLU A 375 -7.07 13.90 -6.21
C GLU A 375 -7.07 15.18 -5.38
N VAL A 376 -7.90 15.21 -4.34
CA VAL A 376 -7.87 16.27 -3.32
C VAL A 376 -7.61 15.63 -1.98
N LYS A 377 -6.54 16.06 -1.29
CA LYS A 377 -6.14 15.47 -0.01
C LYS A 377 -5.68 16.48 1.03
N ALA A 378 -5.79 16.09 2.30
CA ALA A 378 -5.24 16.77 3.46
C ALA A 378 -4.63 15.75 4.44
N LYS A 379 -3.55 16.13 5.12
CA LYS A 379 -2.98 15.31 6.21
C LYS A 379 -3.90 15.36 7.44
N GLY A 380 -4.08 14.22 8.12
CA GLY A 380 -4.80 14.10 9.39
C GLY A 380 -4.29 15.11 10.43
N LYS A 381 -2.97 15.24 10.52
CA LYS A 381 -2.30 16.23 11.40
C LYS A 381 -2.76 17.67 11.17
N ALA A 382 -3.10 18.06 9.94
CA ALA A 382 -3.33 19.46 9.58
C ALA A 382 -4.52 20.10 10.34
N PHE A 383 -5.57 19.33 10.61
CA PHE A 383 -6.75 19.83 11.33
C PHE A 383 -6.73 19.55 12.84
N VAL A 384 -5.69 18.85 13.34
CA VAL A 384 -5.47 18.69 14.78
C VAL A 384 -4.29 19.51 15.32
N GLU A 385 -3.44 20.08 14.47
CA GLU A 385 -2.19 20.82 14.80
C GLU A 385 -2.32 21.92 15.87
N MET A 386 -3.52 22.47 16.09
CA MET A 386 -3.77 23.46 17.15
C MET A 386 -4.09 22.85 18.53
N LEU A 387 -4.22 21.52 18.64
CA LEU A 387 -4.45 20.85 19.92
C LEU A 387 -3.17 20.86 20.75
N LYS A 388 -3.30 21.02 22.07
CA LYS A 388 -2.15 20.95 23.01
C LYS A 388 -1.79 19.52 23.40
N ILE A 389 -2.68 18.57 23.12
CA ILE A 389 -2.60 17.18 23.55
C ILE A 389 -2.65 16.33 22.29
N TYR A 390 -1.65 15.47 22.12
CA TYR A 390 -1.58 14.47 21.05
C TYR A 390 -1.26 13.11 21.67
N PRO A 391 -1.98 12.05 21.29
CA PRO A 391 -1.52 10.71 21.56
C PRO A 391 -0.18 10.51 20.84
N LYS A 392 0.80 9.93 21.53
CA LYS A 392 2.11 9.61 20.93
C LYS A 392 2.00 8.65 19.74
N ASN A 393 0.92 7.90 19.71
CA ASN A 393 0.63 6.84 18.77
C ASN A 393 -0.23 7.34 17.60
N PHE A 394 -0.41 8.66 17.46
CA PHE A 394 -1.19 9.23 16.37
C PHE A 394 -0.42 9.13 15.05
N ASP A 395 -1.07 8.58 14.02
CA ASP A 395 -0.53 8.52 12.66
C ASP A 395 -0.65 9.90 11.99
N GLU A 396 0.45 10.65 12.01
CA GLU A 396 0.53 11.98 11.42
C GLU A 396 0.47 11.99 9.88
N GLU A 397 0.84 10.87 9.25
CA GLU A 397 0.98 10.75 7.80
C GLU A 397 -0.30 10.23 7.13
N LYS A 398 -1.30 9.82 7.91
CA LYS A 398 -2.62 9.44 7.39
C LYS A 398 -3.25 10.60 6.62
N PHE A 399 -3.60 10.36 5.36
CA PHE A 399 -4.31 11.32 4.52
C PHE A 399 -5.83 11.07 4.53
N ILE A 400 -6.60 12.15 4.52
CA ILE A 400 -8.01 12.14 4.13
C ILE A 400 -8.08 12.70 2.72
N LYS A 401 -8.58 11.89 1.78
CA LYS A 401 -8.62 12.21 0.34
C LYS A 401 -9.95 11.79 -0.29
N PHE A 402 -10.31 12.42 -1.40
CA PHE A 402 -11.22 11.86 -2.39
C PHE A 402 -10.55 11.85 -3.76
N GLY A 403 -10.93 10.90 -4.60
CA GLY A 403 -10.31 10.71 -5.91
C GLY A 403 -8.94 10.03 -5.84
N SER A 404 -8.33 9.87 -7.00
CA SER A 404 -7.03 9.24 -7.25
C SER A 404 -6.51 9.70 -8.62
N LEU A 405 -5.19 9.75 -8.81
CA LEU A 405 -4.59 10.15 -10.08
C LEU A 405 -4.38 8.99 -11.06
N THR A 406 -4.55 7.75 -10.59
CA THR A 406 -4.20 6.52 -11.32
C THR A 406 -5.40 5.61 -11.54
N GLU A 407 -6.34 5.57 -10.58
CA GLU A 407 -7.46 4.62 -10.60
C GLU A 407 -8.83 5.31 -10.46
N PRO A 408 -9.86 4.82 -11.15
CA PRO A 408 -11.22 5.31 -10.95
C PRO A 408 -11.71 4.88 -9.56
N THR A 409 -12.08 5.85 -8.74
CA THR A 409 -12.69 5.62 -7.41
C THR A 409 -14.17 5.97 -7.48
N THR A 410 -15.01 5.17 -6.81
CA THR A 410 -16.44 5.45 -6.65
C THR A 410 -16.69 6.77 -5.91
N GLU A 411 -15.72 7.21 -5.11
CA GLU A 411 -15.84 8.42 -4.30
C GLU A 411 -15.37 9.70 -5.00
N GLY A 412 -14.70 9.66 -6.16
CA GLY A 412 -14.14 10.88 -6.76
C GLY A 412 -13.82 10.91 -8.25
N ASN A 413 -13.80 9.78 -8.97
CA ASN A 413 -13.36 9.74 -10.38
C ASN A 413 -14.33 9.03 -11.33
N TRP A 414 -15.57 8.76 -10.92
CA TRP A 414 -16.59 8.18 -11.80
C TRP A 414 -17.57 9.24 -12.30
#